data_AF-A0A2S9G1J3-F1
#
_entry.id   AF-A0A2S9G1J3-F1
#
_cell.length_a   1.000
_cell.length_b   1.000
_cell.length_c   1.000
_cell.angle_alpha   90.00
_cell.angle_beta   90.00
_cell.angle_gamma   90.00
#
_symmetry.space_group_name_H-M   'P 1'
#
loop_
_entity.id
_entity.type
_entity.pdbx_description
1 polymer ?
#
loop_
_entity_poly.entity_id
_entity_poly.type
_entity_poly.pdbx_seq_one_letter_code
_entity_poly.pdbx_strand_id
1 'polypeptide(L)'
;GTGSDAHYAELAKYATVRQLRTAIRLEPRTEPDPPPRPEPERPITKTGDDKYTYWRIKLPHEEAAKVDAALNAHRDALVADWKH
;
A
#
# COMPACT_ATOMS: atom_id res chain seq x y z
N GLY A 1 7.59 -24.22 -17.55
CA GLY A 1 7.56 -25.57 -18.15
C GLY A 1 7.96 -26.59 -17.11
N THR A 2 7.01 -27.37 -16.62
CA THR A 2 7.12 -28.21 -15.40
C THR A 2 7.73 -29.59 -15.70
N GLY A 3 8.89 -29.60 -16.35
CA GLY A 3 9.61 -30.84 -16.71
C GLY A 3 11.14 -30.73 -16.74
N SER A 4 11.69 -29.54 -16.48
CA SER A 4 13.13 -29.28 -16.62
C SER A 4 13.91 -29.65 -15.35
N ASP A 5 13.38 -29.31 -14.17
CA ASP A 5 14.14 -29.28 -12.92
C ASP A 5 14.58 -30.67 -12.42
N ALA A 6 13.78 -31.70 -12.72
CA ALA A 6 14.09 -33.08 -12.37
C ALA A 6 15.36 -33.60 -13.08
N HIS A 7 15.67 -33.10 -14.26
CA HIS A 7 16.85 -33.48 -15.03
C HIS A 7 18.14 -32.83 -14.45
N TYR A 8 18.02 -31.64 -13.86
CA TYR A 8 19.14 -30.94 -13.23
C TYR A 8 19.45 -31.45 -11.82
N ALA A 9 18.50 -32.15 -11.18
CA ALA A 9 18.69 -32.68 -9.83
C ALA A 9 19.88 -33.65 -9.74
N GLU A 10 20.08 -34.53 -10.72
CA GLU A 10 21.23 -35.44 -10.74
C GLU A 10 22.56 -34.69 -10.96
N LEU A 11 22.56 -33.60 -11.73
CA LEU A 11 23.75 -32.78 -11.96
C LEU A 11 24.10 -31.93 -10.72
N ALA A 12 23.09 -31.44 -10.00
CA ALA A 12 23.27 -30.66 -8.78
C ALA A 12 23.87 -31.48 -7.63
N LYS A 13 23.60 -32.79 -7.57
CA LYS A 13 24.18 -33.70 -6.55
C LYS A 13 25.71 -33.73 -6.57
N TYR A 14 26.32 -33.57 -7.74
CA TYR A 14 27.78 -33.54 -7.91
C TYR A 14 28.37 -32.12 -7.94
N ALA A 15 27.53 -31.09 -7.91
CA ALA A 15 27.98 -29.71 -7.92
C ALA A 15 28.48 -29.28 -6.54
N THR A 16 29.60 -28.56 -6.51
CA THR A 16 30.07 -27.93 -5.28
C THR A 16 29.15 -26.79 -4.86
N VAL A 17 29.07 -26.51 -3.56
CA VAL A 17 28.31 -25.36 -3.00
C VAL A 17 28.74 -24.04 -3.66
N ARG A 18 30.03 -23.92 -4.06
CA ARG A 18 30.56 -22.77 -4.79
C ARG A 18 29.97 -22.65 -6.20
N GLN A 19 29.82 -23.76 -6.92
CA GLN A 19 29.18 -23.79 -8.24
C GLN A 19 27.70 -23.46 -8.14
N LEU A 20 26.98 -24.00 -7.14
CA LEU A 20 25.56 -23.69 -6.91
C LEU A 20 25.34 -22.20 -6.56
N ARG A 21 26.15 -21.63 -5.65
CA ARG A 21 26.11 -20.19 -5.33
C ARG A 21 26.42 -19.31 -6.54
N THR A 22 27.29 -19.77 -7.43
CA THR A 22 27.65 -19.05 -8.64
C THR A 22 26.52 -19.11 -9.66
N ALA A 23 25.90 -20.28 -9.84
CA ALA A 23 24.74 -20.46 -10.71
C ALA A 23 23.57 -19.57 -10.28
N ILE A 24 23.20 -19.58 -8.98
CA ILE A 24 22.15 -18.71 -8.42
C ILE A 24 22.46 -17.22 -8.62
N ARG A 25 23.74 -16.83 -8.54
CA ARG A 25 24.14 -15.43 -8.76
C ARG A 25 24.11 -15.01 -10.23
N LEU A 26 24.29 -15.96 -11.15
CA LEU A 26 24.25 -15.75 -12.60
C LEU A 26 22.84 -15.90 -13.16
N GLU A 27 21.91 -16.49 -12.41
CA GLU A 27 20.50 -16.53 -12.78
C GLU A 27 19.99 -15.11 -13.03
N PRO A 28 19.44 -14.82 -14.23
CA PRO A 28 18.80 -13.55 -14.50
C PRO A 28 17.67 -13.38 -13.48
N ARG A 29 17.76 -12.37 -12.61
CA ARG A 29 16.63 -11.95 -11.77
C ARG A 29 15.48 -11.64 -12.72
N THR A 30 14.52 -12.55 -12.75
CA THR A 30 13.38 -12.43 -13.63
C THR A 30 12.42 -11.46 -12.95
N GLU A 31 12.13 -10.40 -13.68
CA GLU A 31 11.41 -9.18 -13.29
C GLU A 31 12.18 -8.22 -12.34
N PRO A 32 12.31 -6.94 -12.75
CA PRO A 32 12.69 -5.88 -11.82
C PRO A 32 11.68 -5.83 -10.67
N ASP A 33 12.14 -5.42 -9.48
CA ASP A 33 11.22 -5.14 -8.36
C ASP A 33 10.10 -4.22 -8.87
N PRO A 34 8.82 -4.50 -8.51
CA PRO A 34 7.72 -3.67 -8.94
C PRO A 34 8.00 -2.22 -8.52
N PRO A 35 7.66 -1.24 -9.37
CA PRO A 35 7.90 0.15 -9.04
C PRO A 35 7.26 0.49 -7.69
N PRO A 36 7.86 1.39 -6.90
CA PRO A 36 7.28 1.82 -5.64
C PRO A 36 5.84 2.26 -5.88
N ARG A 37 4.94 1.82 -4.99
CA ARG A 37 3.53 2.20 -5.09
C ARG A 37 3.44 3.74 -5.05
N PRO A 38 2.67 4.36 -5.96
CA PRO A 38 2.48 5.80 -5.91
C PRO A 38 1.89 6.21 -4.57
N GLU A 39 2.31 7.37 -4.07
CA GLU A 39 1.73 7.93 -2.86
C GLU A 39 0.22 8.11 -3.02
N PRO A 40 -0.58 7.85 -1.97
CA PRO A 40 -2.02 8.06 -2.05
C PRO A 40 -2.34 9.51 -2.37
N GLU A 41 -3.20 9.73 -3.37
CA GLU A 41 -3.68 11.06 -3.71
C GLU A 41 -4.51 11.67 -2.56
N ARG A 42 -4.28 12.95 -2.26
CA ARG A 42 -4.97 13.71 -1.20
C ARG A 42 -5.64 14.99 -1.74
N PRO A 43 -6.53 14.90 -2.75
CA PRO A 43 -7.19 16.08 -3.28
C PRO A 43 -8.18 16.65 -2.26
N ILE A 44 -8.09 17.96 -2.05
CA ILE A 44 -9.11 18.78 -1.39
C ILE A 44 -9.73 19.72 -2.43
N THR A 45 -11.05 19.69 -2.56
CA THR A 45 -11.80 20.57 -3.44
C THR A 45 -12.79 21.37 -2.61
N LYS A 46 -12.81 22.68 -2.84
CA LYS A 46 -13.80 23.61 -2.27
C LYS A 46 -14.66 24.14 -3.40
N THR A 47 -15.97 24.02 -3.27
CA THR A 47 -16.93 24.67 -4.16
C THR A 47 -17.93 25.44 -3.31
N GLY A 48 -18.65 26.38 -3.92
CA GLY A 48 -19.66 27.15 -3.22
C GLY A 48 -20.78 27.58 -4.17
N ASP A 49 -21.96 27.74 -3.60
CA ASP A 49 -23.09 28.43 -4.20
C ASP A 49 -23.43 29.69 -3.38
N ASP A 50 -24.55 30.33 -3.66
CA ASP A 50 -24.98 31.56 -2.98
C ASP A 50 -25.26 31.38 -1.47
N LYS A 51 -25.49 30.14 -1.01
CA LYS A 51 -25.92 29.82 0.36
C LYS A 51 -25.01 28.86 1.11
N TYR A 52 -24.23 28.06 0.38
CA TYR A 52 -23.49 26.95 0.93
C TYR A 52 -22.08 26.89 0.38
N THR A 53 -21.18 26.39 1.22
CA THR A 53 -19.84 25.98 0.83
C THR A 53 -19.72 24.48 0.99
N TYR A 54 -19.30 23.79 -0.06
CA TYR A 54 -19.09 22.36 -0.07
C TYR A 54 -17.59 22.06 -0.10
N TRP A 55 -17.20 21.07 0.69
CA TRP A 55 -15.82 20.57 0.73
C TRP A 55 -15.84 19.09 0.37
N ARG A 56 -14.96 18.68 -0.55
CA ARG A 56 -14.70 17.28 -0.87
C ARG A 56 -13.25 16.97 -0.58
N ILE A 57 -13.01 16.00 0.30
CA ILE A 57 -11.66 15.58 0.71
C ILE A 57 -11.55 14.07 0.53
N LYS A 58 -10.50 13.61 -0.14
CA LYS A 58 -10.15 12.18 -0.25
C LYS A 58 -8.92 11.93 0.62
N LEU A 59 -9.04 11.05 1.60
CA LEU A 59 -7.98 10.72 2.55
C LEU A 59 -7.72 9.21 2.58
N PRO A 60 -6.47 8.78 2.85
CA PRO A 60 -6.18 7.41 3.26
C PRO A 60 -6.98 7.03 4.51
N HIS A 61 -7.32 5.74 4.65
CA HIS A 61 -8.20 5.28 5.73
C HIS A 61 -7.70 5.65 7.14
N GLU A 62 -6.39 5.57 7.37
CA GLU A 62 -5.76 5.95 8.65
C GLU A 62 -5.94 7.43 8.99
N GLU A 63 -5.90 8.30 7.97
CA GLU A 63 -6.12 9.74 8.14
C GLU A 63 -7.61 10.07 8.26
N ALA A 64 -8.46 9.39 7.48
CA ALA A 64 -9.91 9.52 7.57
C ALA A 64 -10.43 9.21 8.98
N ALA A 65 -9.93 8.15 9.60
CA ALA A 65 -10.29 7.76 10.97
C ALA A 65 -10.02 8.88 12.00
N LYS A 66 -8.94 9.66 11.82
CA LYS A 66 -8.63 10.81 12.69
C LYS A 66 -9.64 11.94 12.51
N VAL A 67 -10.02 12.22 11.26
CA VAL A 67 -11.02 13.25 10.94
C VAL A 67 -12.39 12.85 11.49
N ASP A 68 -12.78 11.60 11.32
CA ASP A 68 -14.07 11.07 11.82
C ASP A 68 -14.13 11.13 13.35
N ALA A 69 -13.05 10.77 14.04
CA ALA A 69 -12.96 10.87 15.49
C ALA A 69 -13.11 12.32 15.96
N ALA A 70 -12.43 13.27 15.30
CA ALA A 70 -12.54 14.69 15.63
C ALA A 70 -13.95 15.24 15.39
N LEU A 71 -14.61 14.84 14.30
CA LEU A 71 -15.98 15.27 13.99
C LEU A 71 -16.98 14.73 15.02
N ASN A 72 -16.83 13.47 15.42
CA ASN A 72 -17.66 12.86 16.46
C ASN A 72 -17.46 13.54 17.82
N ALA A 73 -16.22 13.79 18.22
CA ALA A 73 -15.93 14.50 19.47
C ALA A 73 -16.55 15.91 19.47
N HIS A 74 -16.47 16.63 18.34
CA HIS A 74 -17.10 17.93 18.20
C HIS A 74 -18.63 17.84 18.31
N ARG A 75 -19.25 16.83 17.67
CA ARG A 75 -20.69 16.59 17.78
C ARG A 75 -21.10 16.27 19.21
N ASP A 76 -20.35 15.42 19.90
CA ASP A 76 -20.66 15.02 21.28
C ASP A 76 -20.55 16.20 22.24
N ALA A 77 -19.58 17.09 22.02
CA ALA A 77 -19.47 18.35 22.77
C ALA A 77 -20.69 19.26 22.56
N LEU A 78 -21.13 19.46 21.31
CA LEU A 78 -22.34 20.25 21.01
C LEU A 78 -23.60 19.66 21.65
N VAL A 79 -23.71 18.32 21.69
CA VAL A 79 -24.83 17.62 22.34
C VAL A 79 -24.79 17.79 23.86
N ALA A 80 -23.61 17.77 24.46
CA ALA A 80 -23.46 18.04 25.90
C ALA A 80 -23.88 19.47 26.23
N ASP A 81 -23.42 20.45 25.45
CA ASP A 81 -23.77 21.86 25.62
C ASP A 81 -25.27 22.12 25.50
N TRP A 82 -25.97 21.45 24.57
CA TRP A 82 -27.42 21.61 24.42
C TRP A 82 -28.26 21.00 25.56
N LYS A 83 -27.71 20.01 26.27
CA LYS A 83 -28.40 19.34 27.39
C LYS A 83 -28.23 20.07 28.73
N HIS A 84 -27.40 21.11 28.77
CA HIS A 84 -27.23 22.01 29.91
C HIS A 84 -28.21 23.18 29.86
#